data_AF-A0A851XJ73-F1
#
_entry.id   AF-A0A851XJ73-F1
#
_cell.length_a   1.000
_cell.length_b   1.000
_cell.length_c   1.000
_cell.angle_alpha   90.00
_cell.angle_beta   90.00
_cell.angle_gamma   90.00
#
_symmetry.space_group_name_H-M   'P 1'
#
loop_
_entity.id
_entity.type
_entity.pdbx_description
1 polymer ?
#
loop_
_entity_poly.entity_id
_entity_poly.type
_entity_poly.pdbx_seq_one_letter_code
_entity_poly.pdbx_strand_id
1 'polypeptide(L)'
;AALLSLTCDDTAAEKAADLALRQINADRNEGYILSLYRIFSVREHPQEITGSVFYLILDVVDTECHVLSKKLRKNCMARFDHTTAYGQCKAIIYINQARNFAHLNTYECILQPVPPRYIWTVCPDCPVDDNPAEPKYLKAAVQSLAKFNVKSEQTHYFSVPNVTRASMQWVEGPAYFVEFLIQETSCSKNDTIADISKCKPLSSELAQIGFCKGSVVNSHLEQEQFVTISCEIYSLQ
;
A
#
# COMPACT_ATOMS: atom_id res chain seq x y z
N ALA A 1 31.35 17.19 -15.31
CA ALA A 1 32.08 16.31 -14.35
C ALA A 1 31.98 14.84 -14.76
N ALA A 2 32.83 13.95 -14.25
CA ALA A 2 32.74 12.50 -14.49
C ALA A 2 31.60 11.84 -13.69
N LEU A 3 31.17 10.65 -14.10
CA LEU A 3 30.22 9.82 -13.35
C LEU A 3 31.00 8.94 -12.36
N LEU A 4 30.73 9.10 -11.07
CA LEU A 4 31.40 8.40 -9.98
C LEU A 4 30.58 7.18 -9.56
N SER A 5 31.27 6.07 -9.28
CA SER A 5 30.66 4.90 -8.65
C SER A 5 30.90 4.98 -7.15
N LEU A 6 29.82 4.88 -6.37
CA LEU A 6 29.88 4.81 -4.91
C LEU A 6 29.68 3.37 -4.46
N THR A 7 30.20 3.04 -3.28
CA THR A 7 29.80 1.81 -2.61
C THR A 7 28.39 1.97 -2.05
N CYS A 8 27.63 0.87 -1.98
CA CYS A 8 26.23 0.93 -1.54
C CYS A 8 26.07 1.23 -0.04
N ASP A 9 27.13 1.06 0.75
CA ASP A 9 27.24 1.38 2.18
C ASP A 9 27.77 2.81 2.42
N ASP A 10 28.03 3.59 1.36
CA ASP A 10 28.43 4.98 1.50
C ASP A 10 27.27 5.82 2.06
N THR A 11 27.58 6.66 3.06
CA THR A 11 26.59 7.54 3.72
C THR A 11 25.84 8.46 2.75
N ALA A 12 26.48 8.90 1.66
CA ALA A 12 25.84 9.70 0.61
C ALA A 12 24.87 8.84 -0.22
N ALA A 13 25.22 7.57 -0.49
CA ALA A 13 24.34 6.63 -1.17
C ALA A 13 23.09 6.31 -0.32
N GLU A 14 23.26 6.03 0.97
CA GLU A 14 22.14 5.81 1.91
C GLU A 14 21.22 7.03 1.99
N LYS A 15 21.79 8.23 2.12
CA LYS A 15 21.04 9.49 2.14
C LYS A 15 20.28 9.72 0.84
N ALA A 16 20.91 9.44 -0.31
CA ALA A 16 20.26 9.59 -1.60
C ALA A 16 19.09 8.60 -1.77
N ALA A 17 19.27 7.35 -1.35
CA ALA A 17 18.23 6.33 -1.37
C ALA A 17 17.04 6.69 -0.46
N ASP A 18 17.28 7.15 0.77
CA ASP A 18 16.23 7.58 1.70
C ASP A 18 15.44 8.78 1.15
N LEU A 19 16.14 9.81 0.65
CA LEU A 19 15.49 10.99 0.08
C LEU A 19 14.67 10.65 -1.18
N ALA A 20 15.22 9.81 -2.07
CA ALA A 20 14.51 9.36 -3.25
C ALA A 20 13.25 8.57 -2.88
N LEU A 21 13.36 7.57 -2.00
CA LEU A 21 12.24 6.72 -1.63
C LEU A 21 11.15 7.49 -0.87
N ARG A 22 11.51 8.51 -0.08
CA ARG A 22 10.52 9.42 0.54
C ARG A 22 9.74 10.20 -0.51
N GLN A 23 10.40 10.76 -1.52
CA GLN A 23 9.74 11.52 -2.57
C GLN A 23 8.90 10.60 -3.48
N ILE A 24 9.38 9.39 -3.79
CA ILE A 24 8.61 8.37 -4.52
C ILE A 24 7.32 8.03 -3.77
N ASN A 25 7.41 7.73 -2.48
CA ASN A 25 6.22 7.38 -1.68
C ASN A 25 5.25 8.55 -1.52
N ALA A 26 5.74 9.80 -1.53
CA ALA A 26 4.90 11.00 -1.47
C ALA A 26 4.17 11.26 -2.80
N ASP A 27 4.87 11.04 -3.93
CA ASP A 27 4.36 11.28 -5.29
C ASP A 27 3.32 10.23 -5.74
N ARG A 28 3.50 8.97 -5.36
CA ARG A 28 2.59 7.89 -5.75
C ARG A 28 1.18 8.07 -5.16
N ASN A 29 0.19 7.72 -6.00
CA ASN A 29 -1.23 7.73 -5.65
C ASN A 29 -1.87 6.33 -5.60
N GLU A 30 -1.16 5.31 -6.07
CA GLU A 30 -1.61 3.92 -6.07
C GLU A 30 -0.62 2.97 -5.42
N GLY A 31 -1.16 1.93 -4.79
CA GLY A 31 -0.41 0.87 -4.13
C GLY A 31 0.06 1.26 -2.74
N TYR A 32 1.16 0.65 -2.33
CA TYR A 32 1.62 0.68 -0.94
C TYR A 32 2.93 1.42 -0.79
N ILE A 33 3.12 1.99 0.40
CA ILE A 33 4.37 2.64 0.80
C ILE A 33 5.49 1.62 0.71
N LEU A 34 6.58 1.99 0.04
CA LEU A 34 7.74 1.14 -0.18
C LEU A 34 8.77 1.31 0.93
N SER A 35 9.37 0.20 1.29
CA SER A 35 10.59 0.07 2.07
C SER A 35 11.78 -0.14 1.16
N LEU A 36 12.92 0.43 1.53
CA LEU A 36 14.19 0.01 0.98
C LEU A 36 14.51 -1.40 1.52
N TYR A 37 14.86 -2.33 0.62
CA TYR A 37 15.46 -3.61 0.97
C TYR A 37 16.98 -3.52 0.90
N ARG A 38 17.51 -3.01 -0.22
CA ARG A 38 18.93 -2.66 -0.38
C ARG A 38 19.15 -1.67 -1.52
N ILE A 39 20.29 -1.00 -1.51
CA ILE A 39 20.78 -0.24 -2.67
C ILE A 39 21.44 -1.25 -3.62
N PHE A 40 20.84 -1.44 -4.80
CA PHE A 40 21.37 -2.35 -5.82
C PHE A 40 22.51 -1.70 -6.59
N SER A 41 22.35 -0.43 -6.95
CA SER A 41 23.38 0.36 -7.63
C SER A 41 23.20 1.84 -7.36
N VAL A 42 24.30 2.56 -7.24
CA VAL A 42 24.33 4.02 -7.10
C VAL A 42 25.44 4.59 -7.98
N ARG A 43 25.12 5.67 -8.70
CA ARG A 43 26.11 6.50 -9.40
C ARG A 43 25.88 7.96 -9.10
N GLU A 44 26.94 8.68 -8.82
CA GLU A 44 26.90 10.11 -8.55
C GLU A 44 27.49 10.90 -9.72
N HIS A 45 26.82 11.97 -10.08
CA HIS A 45 27.27 12.93 -11.08
C HIS A 45 27.36 14.32 -10.45
N PRO A 46 28.54 14.72 -9.95
CA PRO A 46 28.75 16.04 -9.37
C PRO A 46 28.43 17.16 -10.38
N GLN A 47 27.75 18.21 -9.93
CA GLN A 47 27.40 19.36 -10.77
C GLN A 47 28.41 20.50 -10.56
N GLU A 48 28.62 21.32 -11.60
CA GLU A 48 29.66 22.38 -11.58
C GLU A 48 29.36 23.54 -10.62
N ILE A 49 28.08 23.86 -10.41
CA ILE A 49 27.68 25.05 -9.63
C ILE A 49 27.46 24.70 -8.16
N THR A 50 26.69 23.65 -7.84
CA THR A 50 26.59 22.99 -6.52
C THR A 50 25.72 21.73 -6.60
N GLY A 51 26.00 20.76 -5.74
CA GLY A 51 25.20 19.53 -5.60
C GLY A 51 25.59 18.42 -6.59
N SER A 52 24.86 17.32 -6.52
CA SER A 52 25.10 16.13 -7.34
C SER A 52 23.79 15.51 -7.79
N VAL A 53 23.80 14.89 -8.97
CA VAL A 53 22.70 14.04 -9.46
C VAL A 53 23.05 12.59 -9.14
N PHE A 54 22.14 11.87 -8.50
CA PHE A 54 22.28 10.45 -8.19
C PHE A 54 21.38 9.63 -9.10
N TYR A 55 21.96 8.59 -9.70
CA TYR A 55 21.26 7.56 -10.45
C TYR A 55 21.21 6.31 -9.58
N LEU A 56 20.00 5.94 -9.16
CA LEU A 56 19.76 4.90 -8.16
C LEU A 56 19.02 3.73 -8.79
N ILE A 57 19.42 2.52 -8.41
CA ILE A 57 18.61 1.32 -8.53
C ILE A 57 18.45 0.78 -7.12
N LEU A 58 17.20 0.75 -6.64
CA LEU A 58 16.84 0.38 -5.28
C LEU A 58 16.01 -0.89 -5.34
N ASP A 59 16.42 -1.93 -4.62
CA ASP A 59 15.55 -3.07 -4.36
C ASP A 59 14.60 -2.67 -3.23
N VAL A 60 13.31 -2.86 -3.46
CA VAL A 60 12.24 -2.38 -2.58
C VAL A 60 11.24 -3.49 -2.28
N VAL A 61 10.58 -3.36 -1.13
CA VAL A 61 9.46 -4.21 -0.70
C VAL A 61 8.30 -3.33 -0.26
N ASP A 62 7.08 -3.80 -0.45
CA ASP A 62 5.90 -3.07 -0.01
C ASP A 62 5.65 -3.20 1.50
N THR A 63 4.80 -2.31 2.01
CA THR A 63 4.36 -2.32 3.40
C THR A 63 2.85 -2.46 3.48
N GLU A 64 2.33 -2.48 4.70
CA GLU A 64 0.90 -2.54 4.93
C GLU A 64 0.16 -1.20 4.78
N CYS A 65 0.88 -0.09 4.61
CA CYS A 65 0.27 1.23 4.44
C CYS A 65 -0.01 1.50 2.96
N HIS A 66 -1.24 1.91 2.64
CA HIS A 66 -1.53 2.50 1.34
C HIS A 66 -0.85 3.87 1.19
N VAL A 67 -0.40 4.22 -0.02
CA VAL A 67 0.30 5.50 -0.27
C VAL A 67 -0.56 6.73 0.04
N LEU A 68 -1.88 6.61 -0.08
CA LEU A 68 -2.84 7.68 0.25
C LEU A 68 -2.87 8.03 1.75
N SER A 69 -2.36 7.17 2.64
CA SER A 69 -2.18 7.53 4.05
C SER A 69 -1.16 8.65 4.27
N LYS A 70 -0.28 8.90 3.29
CA LYS A 70 0.86 9.83 3.35
C LYS A 70 1.75 9.66 4.59
N LYS A 71 1.71 8.48 5.21
CA LYS A 71 2.56 8.13 6.35
C LYS A 71 4.02 8.10 5.94
N LEU A 72 4.90 8.38 6.90
CA LEU A 72 6.32 8.07 6.74
C LEU A 72 6.52 6.56 6.79
N ARG A 73 7.43 6.03 5.97
CA ARG A 73 7.75 4.60 5.90
C ARG A 73 7.98 3.96 7.28
N LYS A 74 8.67 4.64 8.20
CA LYS A 74 8.94 4.14 9.56
C LYS A 74 7.69 3.86 10.41
N ASN A 75 6.55 4.47 10.06
CA ASN A 75 5.26 4.28 10.75
C ASN A 75 4.41 3.18 10.10
N CYS A 76 4.98 2.43 9.15
CA CYS A 76 4.30 1.37 8.43
C CYS A 76 4.87 0.02 8.81
N MET A 77 3.97 -0.91 9.13
CA MET A 77 4.36 -2.29 9.40
C MET A 77 4.91 -2.93 8.12
N ALA A 78 6.04 -3.63 8.27
CA ALA A 78 6.56 -4.48 7.21
C ALA A 78 5.62 -5.67 7.03
N ARG A 79 5.49 -6.14 5.79
CA ARG A 79 4.76 -7.38 5.50
C ARG A 79 5.63 -8.58 5.81
N PHE A 80 4.98 -9.73 5.97
CA PHE A 80 5.67 -11.00 6.00
C PHE A 80 6.23 -11.33 4.61
N ASP A 81 7.34 -12.05 4.56
CA ASP A 81 8.04 -12.38 3.31
C ASP A 81 7.13 -13.09 2.30
N HIS A 82 6.18 -13.91 2.77
CA HIS A 82 5.25 -14.63 1.89
C HIS A 82 4.07 -13.77 1.38
N THR A 83 3.87 -12.56 1.91
CA THR A 83 2.78 -11.65 1.48
C THR A 83 3.30 -10.33 0.94
N THR A 84 4.61 -10.13 0.83
CA THR A 84 5.15 -8.89 0.27
C THR A 84 5.15 -8.91 -1.26
N ALA A 85 5.01 -7.74 -1.87
CA ALA A 85 5.41 -7.49 -3.23
C ALA A 85 6.81 -6.85 -3.20
N TYR A 86 7.72 -7.41 -3.98
CA TYR A 86 9.10 -6.95 -4.07
C TYR A 86 9.42 -6.49 -5.49
N GLY A 87 10.47 -5.70 -5.64
CA GLY A 87 10.90 -5.29 -6.96
C GLY A 87 11.98 -4.23 -6.94
N GLN A 88 12.06 -3.46 -8.03
CA GLN A 88 13.11 -2.47 -8.21
C GLN A 88 12.52 -1.11 -8.57
N CYS A 89 13.05 -0.07 -7.93
CA CYS A 89 12.84 1.31 -8.31
C CYS A 89 14.12 1.88 -8.90
N LYS A 90 14.05 2.39 -10.13
CA LYS A 90 15.08 3.22 -10.75
C LYS A 90 14.72 4.68 -10.50
N ALA A 91 15.63 5.48 -9.96
CA ALA A 91 15.36 6.86 -9.61
C ALA A 91 16.53 7.78 -9.96
N ILE A 92 16.20 9.01 -10.37
CA ILE A 92 17.17 10.08 -10.57
C ILE A 92 16.81 11.22 -9.61
N ILE A 93 17.71 11.55 -8.71
CA ILE A 93 17.51 12.59 -7.70
C ILE A 93 18.67 13.60 -7.70
N TYR A 94 18.35 14.89 -7.74
CA TYR A 94 19.32 15.95 -7.50
C TYR A 94 19.37 16.28 -6.00
N ILE A 95 20.58 16.40 -5.44
CA ILE A 95 20.80 16.72 -4.04
C ILE A 95 21.83 17.85 -3.92
N ASN A 96 21.43 18.92 -3.23
CA ASN A 96 22.30 20.01 -2.84
C ASN A 96 22.41 20.03 -1.30
N GLN A 97 23.49 19.46 -0.79
CA GLN A 97 23.71 19.33 0.65
C GLN A 97 23.84 20.70 1.34
N ALA A 98 24.52 21.66 0.71
CA ALA A 98 24.75 22.98 1.27
C ALA A 98 23.44 23.79 1.46
N ARG A 99 22.45 23.56 0.59
CA ARG A 99 21.13 24.21 0.66
C ARG A 99 20.04 23.36 1.31
N ASN A 100 20.39 22.17 1.81
CA ASN A 100 19.45 21.17 2.30
C ASN A 100 18.27 20.93 1.34
N PHE A 101 18.57 20.84 0.04
CA PHE A 101 17.58 20.72 -1.02
C PHE A 101 17.77 19.39 -1.74
N ALA A 102 16.66 18.68 -1.98
CA ALA A 102 16.65 17.45 -2.76
C ALA A 102 15.41 17.40 -3.63
N HIS A 103 15.56 17.03 -4.89
CA HIS A 103 14.47 16.99 -5.85
C HIS A 103 14.55 15.72 -6.69
N LEU A 104 13.51 14.90 -6.61
CA LEU A 104 13.35 13.71 -7.44
C LEU A 104 12.95 14.15 -8.86
N ASN A 105 13.83 13.88 -9.82
CA ASN A 105 13.59 14.26 -11.22
C ASN A 105 12.67 13.26 -11.91
N THR A 106 12.93 11.96 -11.74
CA THR A 106 12.14 10.89 -12.35
C THR A 106 12.35 9.59 -11.60
N TYR A 107 11.37 8.71 -11.65
CA TYR A 107 11.48 7.36 -11.14
C TYR A 107 10.58 6.40 -11.92
N GLU A 108 10.92 5.12 -11.86
CA GLU A 108 10.12 4.01 -12.35
C GLU A 108 10.26 2.87 -11.35
N CYS A 109 9.14 2.33 -10.89
CA CYS A 109 9.12 1.19 -9.96
C CYS A 109 8.35 0.03 -10.58
N ILE A 110 8.97 -1.15 -10.60
CA ILE A 110 8.37 -2.40 -11.07
C ILE A 110 8.35 -3.37 -9.90
N LEU A 111 7.15 -3.78 -9.49
CA LEU A 111 6.91 -4.68 -8.37
C LEU A 111 6.19 -5.94 -8.85
N GLN A 112 6.48 -7.07 -8.20
CA GLN A 112 5.79 -8.33 -8.40
C GLN A 112 5.54 -9.02 -7.06
N PRO A 113 4.40 -9.74 -6.91
CA PRO A 113 4.16 -10.56 -5.73
C PRO A 113 5.12 -11.75 -5.70
N VAL A 114 5.29 -12.33 -4.52
CA VAL A 114 5.97 -13.63 -4.39
C VAL A 114 5.14 -14.70 -5.11
N PRO A 115 5.73 -15.47 -6.05
CA PRO A 115 4.98 -16.49 -6.76
C PRO A 115 4.38 -17.52 -5.80
N PRO A 116 3.07 -17.85 -5.91
CA PRO A 116 2.38 -18.79 -5.01
C PRO A 116 3.08 -20.12 -4.80
N ARG A 117 3.73 -20.64 -5.86
CA ARG A 117 4.47 -21.91 -5.82
C ARG A 117 5.58 -21.91 -4.76
N TYR A 118 6.30 -20.80 -4.58
CA TYR A 118 7.35 -20.72 -3.57
C TYR A 118 6.77 -20.67 -2.15
N ILE A 119 5.66 -19.96 -1.97
CA ILE A 119 4.95 -19.91 -0.70
C ILE A 119 4.53 -21.33 -0.32
N TRP A 120 3.89 -22.07 -1.22
CA TRP A 120 3.46 -23.45 -0.95
C TRP A 120 4.59 -24.41 -0.58
N THR A 121 5.78 -24.23 -1.15
CA THR A 121 6.92 -25.10 -0.81
C THR A 121 7.47 -24.84 0.59
N VAL A 122 7.31 -23.63 1.13
CA VAL A 122 7.86 -23.22 2.42
C VAL A 122 6.78 -23.25 3.52
N CYS A 123 5.58 -22.80 3.19
CA CYS A 123 4.41 -22.72 4.05
C CYS A 123 3.15 -23.10 3.25
N PRO A 124 2.80 -24.40 3.18
CA PRO A 124 1.62 -24.88 2.47
C PRO A 124 0.31 -24.28 2.99
N ASP A 125 0.26 -23.99 4.30
CA ASP A 125 -0.93 -23.49 4.96
C ASP A 125 -1.02 -21.96 4.97
N CYS A 126 -0.03 -21.21 4.47
CA CYS A 126 -0.08 -19.75 4.48
C CYS A 126 -1.12 -19.20 3.48
N PRO A 127 -1.74 -18.04 3.75
CA PRO A 127 -2.58 -17.36 2.77
C PRO A 127 -1.83 -17.12 1.47
N VAL A 128 -2.52 -17.34 0.35
CA VAL A 128 -1.98 -17.20 -0.99
C VAL A 128 -2.61 -15.99 -1.66
N ASP A 129 -1.78 -15.12 -2.21
CA ASP A 129 -2.23 -13.99 -3.02
C ASP A 129 -3.05 -14.49 -4.22
N ASP A 130 -4.17 -13.81 -4.46
CA ASP A 130 -5.08 -14.10 -5.56
C ASP A 130 -5.50 -12.80 -6.25
N ASN A 131 -6.19 -12.91 -7.37
CA ASN A 131 -6.60 -11.76 -8.16
C ASN A 131 -7.69 -10.95 -7.43
N PRO A 132 -7.40 -9.69 -7.01
CA PRO A 132 -8.37 -8.87 -6.29
C PRO A 132 -9.62 -8.51 -7.10
N ALA A 133 -9.57 -8.67 -8.44
CA ALA A 133 -10.72 -8.43 -9.31
C ALA A 133 -11.76 -9.57 -9.27
N GLU A 134 -11.49 -10.70 -8.62
CA GLU A 134 -12.47 -11.78 -8.54
C GLU A 134 -13.69 -11.39 -7.68
N PRO A 135 -14.93 -11.73 -8.13
CA PRO A 135 -16.16 -11.33 -7.43
C PRO A 135 -16.23 -11.74 -5.96
N LYS A 136 -15.57 -12.85 -5.59
CA LYS A 136 -15.53 -13.36 -4.20
C LYS A 136 -14.86 -12.37 -3.24
N TYR A 137 -13.86 -11.61 -3.72
CA TYR A 137 -13.15 -10.62 -2.91
C TYR A 137 -13.92 -9.31 -2.77
N LEU A 138 -14.60 -8.87 -3.82
CA LEU A 138 -15.53 -7.74 -3.70
C LEU A 138 -16.65 -8.06 -2.70
N LYS A 139 -17.20 -9.28 -2.75
CA LYS A 139 -18.20 -9.73 -1.77
C LYS A 139 -17.64 -9.68 -0.34
N ALA A 140 -16.44 -10.20 -0.10
CA ALA A 140 -15.80 -10.15 1.20
C ALA A 140 -15.57 -8.70 1.67
N ALA A 141 -15.08 -7.81 0.81
CA ALA A 141 -14.86 -6.41 1.12
C ALA A 141 -16.17 -5.68 1.48
N VAL A 142 -17.25 -5.89 0.71
CA VAL A 142 -18.57 -5.33 0.99
C VAL A 142 -19.14 -5.84 2.32
N GLN A 143 -18.99 -7.14 2.61
CA GLN A 143 -19.41 -7.72 3.89
C GLN A 143 -18.62 -7.14 5.07
N SER A 144 -17.29 -7.03 4.95
CA SER A 144 -16.45 -6.41 5.97
C SER A 144 -16.79 -4.92 6.15
N LEU A 145 -17.03 -4.19 5.07
CA LEU A 145 -17.41 -2.78 5.11
C LEU A 145 -18.78 -2.58 5.76
N ALA A 146 -19.75 -3.46 5.54
CA ALA A 146 -21.04 -3.40 6.22
C ALA A 146 -20.87 -3.41 7.74
N LYS A 147 -19.96 -4.23 8.28
CA LYS A 147 -19.62 -4.23 9.71
C LYS A 147 -19.02 -2.90 10.16
N PHE A 148 -18.13 -2.29 9.38
CA PHE A 148 -17.55 -0.97 9.68
C PHE A 148 -18.61 0.13 9.65
N ASN A 149 -19.46 0.16 8.62
CA ASN A 149 -20.53 1.14 8.46
C ASN A 149 -21.53 1.11 9.63
N VAL A 150 -21.79 -0.05 10.22
CA VAL A 150 -22.64 -0.16 11.42
C VAL A 150 -21.92 0.31 12.69
N LYS A 151 -20.64 -0.03 12.85
CA LYS A 151 -19.92 0.15 14.13
C LYS A 151 -19.09 1.43 14.23
N SER A 152 -18.78 2.08 13.12
CA SER A 152 -17.92 3.27 13.12
C SER A 152 -18.66 4.52 13.59
N GLU A 153 -17.94 5.44 14.21
CA GLU A 153 -18.46 6.74 14.64
C GLU A 153 -18.51 7.79 13.51
N GLN A 154 -18.24 7.35 12.26
CA GLN A 154 -18.33 8.23 11.09
C GLN A 154 -19.77 8.67 10.84
N THR A 155 -19.95 9.88 10.35
CA THR A 155 -21.27 10.50 10.13
C THR A 155 -21.97 10.02 8.86
N HIS A 156 -21.21 9.57 7.87
CA HIS A 156 -21.72 9.03 6.61
C HIS A 156 -21.36 7.56 6.41
N TYR A 157 -22.07 6.92 5.50
CA TYR A 157 -21.75 5.58 5.01
C TYR A 157 -20.61 5.63 3.98
N PHE A 158 -19.84 4.56 3.92
CA PHE A 158 -18.79 4.36 2.92
C PHE A 158 -19.16 3.27 1.92
N SER A 159 -18.54 3.34 0.74
CA SER A 159 -18.63 2.34 -0.32
C SER A 159 -17.23 1.80 -0.68
N VAL A 160 -17.17 0.64 -1.36
CA VAL A 160 -15.93 0.02 -1.83
C VAL A 160 -15.70 0.38 -3.31
N PRO A 161 -14.84 1.35 -3.64
CA PRO A 161 -14.47 1.63 -5.04
C PRO A 161 -13.63 0.49 -5.66
N ASN A 162 -12.64 -0.03 -4.92
CA ASN A 162 -11.72 -1.05 -5.42
C ASN A 162 -11.14 -1.92 -4.31
N VAL A 163 -10.91 -3.18 -4.63
CA VAL A 163 -10.09 -4.09 -3.82
C VAL A 163 -8.66 -4.01 -4.37
N THR A 164 -7.71 -3.70 -3.49
CA THR A 164 -6.30 -3.46 -3.85
C THR A 164 -5.44 -4.70 -3.68
N ARG A 165 -5.73 -5.54 -2.68
CA ARG A 165 -5.11 -6.85 -2.48
C ARG A 165 -6.13 -7.86 -1.97
N ALA A 166 -5.89 -9.10 -2.33
CA ALA A 166 -6.73 -10.24 -1.96
C ALA A 166 -5.86 -11.47 -1.74
N SER A 167 -6.20 -12.25 -0.73
CA SER A 167 -5.63 -13.57 -0.52
C SER A 167 -6.65 -14.53 0.07
N MET A 168 -6.37 -15.81 -0.04
CA MET A 168 -7.22 -16.88 0.47
C MET A 168 -6.41 -17.93 1.20
N GLN A 169 -6.98 -18.46 2.27
CA GLN A 169 -6.44 -19.57 3.03
C GLN A 169 -7.57 -20.55 3.33
N TRP A 170 -7.23 -21.83 3.45
CA TRP A 170 -8.16 -22.86 3.89
C TRP A 170 -7.63 -23.51 5.16
N VAL A 171 -8.28 -23.26 6.31
CA VAL A 171 -7.91 -23.88 7.58
C VAL A 171 -9.08 -24.73 8.09
N GLU A 172 -10.07 -24.10 8.69
CA GLU A 172 -11.32 -24.74 9.15
C GLU A 172 -12.48 -24.51 8.17
N GLY A 173 -12.13 -24.04 6.97
CA GLY A 173 -13.02 -23.58 5.92
C GLY A 173 -12.38 -22.38 5.18
N PRO A 174 -13.04 -21.82 4.17
CA PRO A 174 -12.47 -20.77 3.35
C PRO A 174 -12.40 -19.44 4.12
N ALA A 175 -11.18 -18.91 4.25
CA ALA A 175 -10.87 -17.60 4.78
C ALA A 175 -10.43 -16.67 3.64
N TYR A 176 -11.16 -15.57 3.47
CA TYR A 176 -10.84 -14.51 2.50
C TYR A 176 -10.28 -13.31 3.24
N PHE A 177 -9.12 -12.82 2.80
CA PHE A 177 -8.50 -11.61 3.32
C PHE A 177 -8.45 -10.58 2.21
N VAL A 178 -8.87 -9.35 2.52
CA VAL A 178 -8.99 -8.28 1.53
C VAL A 178 -8.46 -6.99 2.09
N GLU A 179 -7.79 -6.23 1.23
CA GLU A 179 -7.40 -4.86 1.50
C GLU A 179 -7.98 -3.96 0.42
N PHE A 180 -8.67 -2.90 0.81
CA PHE A 180 -9.49 -2.12 -0.11
C PHE A 180 -9.59 -0.66 0.32
N LEU A 181 -9.72 0.23 -0.66
CA LEU A 181 -10.05 1.62 -0.37
C LEU A 181 -11.55 1.71 -0.08
N ILE A 182 -11.90 2.72 0.71
CA ILE A 182 -13.28 3.11 0.96
C ILE A 182 -13.47 4.57 0.62
N GLN A 183 -14.67 4.91 0.15
CA GLN A 183 -15.03 6.25 -0.27
C GLN A 183 -16.37 6.64 0.35
N GLU A 184 -16.39 7.82 0.97
CA GLU A 184 -17.58 8.40 1.58
C GLU A 184 -18.72 8.56 0.57
N THR A 185 -19.95 8.35 1.03
CA THR A 185 -21.17 8.43 0.23
C THR A 185 -22.03 9.60 0.68
N SER A 186 -23.01 9.98 -0.15
CA SER A 186 -23.97 11.05 0.17
C SER A 186 -24.97 10.69 1.28
N CYS A 187 -24.90 9.48 1.82
CA CYS A 187 -25.86 8.97 2.80
C CYS A 187 -25.37 9.20 4.23
N SER A 188 -26.15 9.96 5.01
CA SER A 188 -25.90 10.17 6.44
C SER A 188 -26.35 8.96 7.26
N LYS A 189 -25.63 8.65 8.33
CA LYS A 189 -26.05 7.63 9.30
C LYS A 189 -27.24 8.05 10.16
N ASN A 190 -27.55 9.34 10.19
CA ASN A 190 -28.74 9.85 10.90
C ASN A 190 -30.03 9.62 10.10
N ASP A 191 -29.92 9.36 8.79
CA ASP A 191 -31.07 9.11 7.93
C ASP A 191 -31.47 7.63 8.00
N THR A 192 -32.77 7.37 7.98
CA THR A 192 -33.30 6.00 7.93
C THR A 192 -33.14 5.44 6.51
N ILE A 193 -32.03 4.73 6.27
CA ILE A 193 -31.71 4.17 4.96
C ILE A 193 -32.01 2.67 4.97
N ALA A 194 -32.97 2.25 4.14
CA ALA A 194 -33.35 0.84 4.00
C ALA A 194 -32.30 0.00 3.26
N ASP A 195 -31.52 0.62 2.37
CA ASP A 195 -30.53 -0.06 1.54
C ASP A 195 -29.31 0.83 1.26
N ILE A 196 -28.23 0.57 1.99
CA ILE A 196 -26.96 1.31 1.89
C ILE A 196 -26.32 1.15 0.50
N SER A 197 -26.64 0.07 -0.24
CA SER A 197 -26.07 -0.16 -1.57
C SER A 197 -26.50 0.89 -2.61
N LYS A 198 -27.58 1.64 -2.32
CA LYS A 198 -28.08 2.73 -3.18
C LYS A 198 -27.40 4.08 -2.89
N CYS A 199 -26.56 4.15 -1.87
CA CYS A 199 -25.84 5.35 -1.51
C CYS A 199 -24.76 5.67 -2.54
N LYS A 200 -24.87 6.85 -3.16
CA LYS A 200 -23.92 7.26 -4.20
C LYS A 200 -22.60 7.71 -3.57
N PRO A 201 -21.45 7.23 -4.06
CA PRO A 201 -20.16 7.76 -3.64
C PRO A 201 -20.07 9.25 -3.97
N LEU A 202 -19.53 10.04 -3.04
CA LEU A 202 -19.20 11.44 -3.29
C LEU A 202 -18.04 11.54 -4.28
N SER A 203 -17.86 12.69 -4.93
CA SER A 203 -16.69 12.92 -5.79
C SER A 203 -15.40 12.85 -4.97
N SER A 204 -14.29 12.42 -5.58
CA SER A 204 -13.01 12.26 -4.87
C SER A 204 -12.47 13.54 -4.23
N GLU A 205 -12.91 14.72 -4.68
CA GLU A 205 -12.55 16.03 -4.12
C GLU A 205 -13.27 16.34 -2.80
N LEU A 206 -14.44 15.74 -2.59
CA LEU A 206 -15.31 15.99 -1.43
C LEU A 206 -15.36 14.80 -0.47
N ALA A 207 -15.13 13.59 -0.98
CA ALA A 207 -15.26 12.36 -0.23
C ALA A 207 -14.08 12.18 0.72
N GLN A 208 -14.37 11.88 1.99
CA GLN A 208 -13.38 11.22 2.82
C GLN A 208 -13.05 9.86 2.21
N ILE A 209 -11.75 9.59 2.10
CA ILE A 209 -11.23 8.30 1.68
C ILE A 209 -10.61 7.60 2.87
N GLY A 210 -10.58 6.28 2.80
CA GLY A 210 -9.91 5.47 3.79
C GLY A 210 -9.40 4.18 3.20
N PHE A 211 -8.72 3.41 4.02
CA PHE A 211 -8.19 2.11 3.66
C PHE A 211 -8.53 1.11 4.75
N CYS A 212 -9.00 -0.06 4.32
CA CYS A 212 -9.50 -1.09 5.19
C CYS A 212 -8.80 -2.41 4.93
N LYS A 213 -8.57 -3.16 6.00
CA LYS A 213 -8.21 -4.58 5.98
C LYS A 213 -9.36 -5.37 6.57
N GLY A 214 -9.93 -6.27 5.78
CA GLY A 214 -11.05 -7.12 6.16
C GLY A 214 -10.69 -8.60 6.06
N SER A 215 -11.37 -9.41 6.87
CA SER A 215 -11.40 -10.86 6.67
C SER A 215 -12.82 -11.40 6.80
N VAL A 216 -13.11 -12.45 6.02
CA VAL A 216 -14.34 -13.24 6.09
C VAL A 216 -13.94 -14.71 6.15
N VAL A 217 -14.14 -15.33 7.30
CA VAL A 217 -13.81 -16.75 7.55
C VAL A 217 -15.10 -17.52 7.72
N ASN A 218 -15.33 -18.52 6.87
CA ASN A 218 -16.44 -19.45 7.03
C ASN A 218 -15.93 -20.68 7.78
N SER A 219 -16.18 -20.78 9.09
CA SER A 219 -15.76 -21.94 9.87
C SER A 219 -16.77 -23.07 9.70
N HIS A 220 -16.33 -24.19 9.18
CA HIS A 220 -17.14 -25.41 9.09
C HIS A 220 -17.27 -26.11 10.44
N LEU A 221 -16.32 -25.89 11.36
CA LEU A 221 -16.36 -26.44 12.72
C LEU A 221 -17.42 -25.76 13.57
N GLU A 222 -17.45 -24.43 13.54
CA GLU A 222 -18.41 -23.64 14.32
C GLU A 222 -19.74 -23.44 13.59
N GLN A 223 -19.81 -23.80 12.29
CA GLN A 223 -20.96 -23.55 11.41
C GLN A 223 -21.34 -22.05 11.35
N GLU A 224 -20.35 -21.19 11.52
CA GLU A 224 -20.51 -19.73 11.62
C GLU A 224 -19.53 -18.98 10.71
N GLN A 225 -19.87 -17.72 10.42
CA GLN A 225 -19.04 -16.81 9.63
C GLN A 225 -18.46 -15.72 10.53
N PHE A 226 -17.13 -15.63 10.56
CA PHE A 226 -16.41 -14.57 11.28
C PHE A 226 -15.99 -13.47 10.30
N VAL A 227 -16.48 -12.25 10.55
CA VAL A 227 -16.09 -11.07 9.78
C VAL A 227 -15.24 -10.15 10.65
N THR A 228 -14.04 -9.80 10.21
CA THR A 228 -13.20 -8.78 10.85
C THR A 228 -12.98 -7.61 9.92
N ILE A 229 -12.75 -6.43 10.49
CA ILE A 229 -12.50 -5.20 9.74
C ILE A 229 -11.71 -4.21 10.61
N SER A 230 -10.67 -3.62 10.02
CA SER A 230 -9.93 -2.49 10.57
C SER A 230 -9.74 -1.47 9.47
N CYS A 231 -10.14 -0.23 9.71
CA CYS A 231 -10.08 0.84 8.73
C CYS A 231 -9.38 2.07 9.29
N GLU A 232 -8.61 2.71 8.44
CA GLU A 232 -8.02 4.03 8.68
C GLU A 232 -8.67 5.03 7.72
N ILE A 233 -9.30 6.08 8.27
CA ILE A 233 -9.82 7.20 7.47
C ILE A 233 -8.72 8.23 7.30
N TYR A 234 -8.50 8.68 6.08
CA TYR A 234 -7.51 9.70 5.78
C TYR A 234 -8.16 11.07 5.88
N SER A 235 -7.44 12.00 6.52
CA SER A 235 -7.88 13.39 6.58
C SER A 235 -7.87 13.99 5.18
N LEU A 236 -8.88 14.81 4.87
CA LEU A 236 -8.89 15.63 3.65
C LEU A 236 -7.64 16.54 3.69
N GLN A 237 -6.81 16.48 2.64
CA GLN A 237 -5.65 17.35 2.45
C GLN A 237 -6.04 18.66 1.77
#